data_AF-A0AAV4JVT7-F1
#
_entry.id   AF-A0AAV4JVT7-F1
#
_cell.length_a   1.000
_cell.length_b   1.000
_cell.length_c   1.000
_cell.angle_alpha   90.00
_cell.angle_beta   90.00
_cell.angle_gamma   90.00
#
_symmetry.space_group_name_H-M   'P 1'
#
loop_
_entity.id
_entity.type
_entity.pdbx_description
1 polymer ?
#
loop_
_entity_poly.entity_id
_entity_poly.type
_entity_poly.pdbx_seq_one_letter_code
_entity_poly.pdbx_strand_id
1 'polypeptide(L)'
;MRLERSSLLIKAVALVTVGIVVCDEDQTISRFTVVEDAGYATNCGSAPFNLSWTPKVLSPFKPINMTVVFRLPYELDGGSYNVVVTQYGMPDPFITFTNQFTCAEVKKYMECPAQKGYVINKTLHMEHTEGLTIFLGRFIMKAELKNRAGKLLLCANLDFTVNN
;
A
#
# COMPACT_ATOMS: atom_id res chain seq x y z
N MET A 1 -11.74 3.17 25.73
CA MET A 1 -10.65 4.04 25.24
C MET A 1 -9.47 3.20 24.71
N ARG A 2 -9.66 2.44 23.62
CA ARG A 2 -8.60 1.61 22.99
C ARG A 2 -8.62 1.66 21.46
N LEU A 3 -9.80 1.67 20.84
CA LEU A 3 -9.97 1.70 19.37
C LEU A 3 -9.34 2.92 18.69
N GLU A 4 -9.13 4.05 19.37
CA GLU A 4 -8.54 5.25 18.74
C GLU A 4 -7.05 5.08 18.39
N ARG A 5 -6.29 4.27 19.16
CA ARG A 5 -4.92 3.90 18.78
C ARG A 5 -4.90 2.90 17.62
N SER A 6 -5.86 1.97 17.59
CA SER A 6 -6.11 1.13 16.41
C SER A 6 -6.49 1.98 15.19
N SER A 7 -7.30 3.03 15.36
CA SER A 7 -7.61 3.99 14.29
C SER A 7 -6.35 4.71 13.82
N LEU A 8 -5.45 5.09 14.71
CA LEU A 8 -4.18 5.75 14.36
C LEU A 8 -3.22 4.82 13.60
N LEU A 9 -3.17 3.53 13.91
CA LEU A 9 -2.28 2.58 13.21
C LEU A 9 -2.92 1.91 11.98
N ILE A 10 -4.26 1.77 11.93
CA ILE A 10 -4.98 1.50 10.68
C ILE A 10 -4.90 2.73 9.77
N LYS A 11 -4.92 3.96 10.30
CA LYS A 11 -4.54 5.17 9.54
C LYS A 11 -3.06 5.17 9.20
N ALA A 12 -2.16 4.62 10.02
CA ALA A 12 -0.76 4.48 9.63
C ALA A 12 -0.65 3.53 8.43
N VAL A 13 -1.15 2.29 8.53
CA VAL A 13 -1.18 1.30 7.44
C VAL A 13 -1.93 1.82 6.20
N ALA A 14 -3.04 2.54 6.37
CA ALA A 14 -3.79 3.15 5.27
C ALA A 14 -3.05 4.34 4.63
N LEU A 15 -2.44 5.25 5.41
CA LEU A 15 -1.53 6.28 4.87
C LEU A 15 -0.23 5.65 4.32
N VAL A 16 0.11 4.44 4.76
CA VAL A 16 1.16 3.56 4.22
C VAL A 16 0.71 2.81 2.94
N THR A 17 -0.56 2.96 2.55
CA THR A 17 -1.09 2.57 1.23
C THR A 17 -1.76 3.76 0.49
N VAL A 18 -1.46 5.00 0.89
CA VAL A 18 -2.04 6.23 0.27
C VAL A 18 -0.98 7.31 0.07
N GLY A 19 -0.04 7.47 1.01
CA GLY A 19 1.24 8.12 0.75
C GLY A 19 2.26 7.21 0.04
N ILE A 20 1.91 5.93 -0.17
CA ILE A 20 2.79 4.86 -0.72
C ILE A 20 2.06 4.00 -1.77
N VAL A 21 0.96 4.50 -2.35
CA VAL A 21 0.50 3.99 -3.65
C VAL A 21 1.18 4.80 -4.74
N VAL A 22 2.39 4.35 -5.00
CA VAL A 22 3.38 4.95 -5.87
C VAL A 22 4.28 3.79 -6.29
N CYS A 23 4.07 3.11 -7.41
CA CYS A 23 4.80 1.89 -7.79
C CYS A 23 5.15 1.82 -9.32
N ASP A 24 6.42 1.73 -9.78
CA ASP A 24 6.94 1.45 -11.18
C ASP A 24 8.51 1.58 -11.10
N GLU A 25 9.41 1.78 -12.08
CA GLU A 25 9.52 1.44 -13.51
C GLU A 25 10.99 1.05 -13.80
N ASP A 26 11.25 -0.15 -14.33
CA ASP A 26 12.27 -0.49 -15.36
C ASP A 26 11.92 -1.91 -15.86
N GLN A 27 12.17 -2.24 -17.13
CA GLN A 27 11.52 -3.41 -17.75
C GLN A 27 12.28 -4.73 -17.53
N THR A 28 11.74 -5.60 -16.68
CA THR A 28 11.85 -7.06 -16.85
C THR A 28 10.79 -7.81 -16.05
N ILE A 29 10.25 -8.91 -16.61
CA ILE A 29 9.48 -9.89 -15.84
C ILE A 29 10.47 -10.72 -15.01
N SER A 30 10.93 -10.14 -13.90
CA SER A 30 11.70 -10.86 -12.89
C SER A 30 10.78 -11.84 -12.17
N ARG A 31 10.77 -13.10 -12.63
CA ARG A 31 10.40 -14.23 -11.77
C ARG A 31 11.41 -14.28 -10.63
N PHE A 32 11.12 -13.60 -9.53
CA PHE A 32 11.96 -13.69 -8.34
C PHE A 32 12.05 -15.14 -7.89
N THR A 33 13.28 -15.65 -7.81
CA THR A 33 13.57 -16.99 -7.31
C THR A 33 12.91 -17.17 -5.94
N VAL A 34 12.20 -18.27 -5.73
CA VAL A 34 11.44 -18.52 -4.49
C VAL A 34 12.41 -18.76 -3.33
N VAL A 35 12.80 -17.67 -2.67
CA VAL A 35 13.37 -17.68 -1.33
C VAL A 35 12.19 -17.61 -0.34
N GLU A 36 11.48 -18.74 -0.26
CA GLU A 36 10.47 -19.12 0.75
C GLU A 36 9.43 -18.03 1.13
N ASP A 37 8.38 -17.91 0.32
CA ASP A 37 6.98 -17.55 0.66
C ASP A 37 6.70 -16.36 1.63
N ALA A 38 7.64 -15.42 1.78
CA ALA A 38 7.56 -14.37 2.79
C ALA A 38 6.64 -13.17 2.45
N GLY A 39 6.54 -12.77 1.16
CA GLY A 39 5.59 -11.75 0.72
C GLY A 39 5.89 -11.04 -0.63
N TYR A 40 4.85 -10.75 -1.39
CA TYR A 40 4.92 -10.19 -2.76
C TYR A 40 3.71 -9.30 -3.09
N ALA A 41 3.86 -8.44 -4.12
CA ALA A 41 2.75 -7.66 -4.66
C ALA A 41 2.45 -8.06 -6.11
N THR A 42 1.18 -7.97 -6.50
CA THR A 42 0.70 -8.18 -7.88
C THR A 42 -0.24 -7.06 -8.31
N ASN A 43 -0.29 -6.81 -9.61
CA ASN A 43 -1.11 -5.75 -10.19
C ASN A 43 -2.52 -6.25 -10.49
N CYS A 44 -3.53 -5.49 -10.04
CA CYS A 44 -4.94 -5.72 -10.35
C CYS A 44 -5.58 -4.59 -11.17
N GLY A 45 -4.76 -3.70 -11.73
CA GLY A 45 -5.17 -2.60 -12.61
C GLY A 45 -4.38 -2.60 -13.93
N SER A 46 -4.54 -1.53 -14.70
CA SER A 46 -3.93 -1.40 -16.05
C SER A 46 -2.64 -0.57 -16.09
N ALA A 47 -2.30 0.16 -15.03
CA ALA A 47 -1.06 0.93 -14.94
C ALA A 47 0.06 0.03 -14.38
N PRO A 48 1.23 -0.11 -15.03
CA PRO A 48 2.33 -0.95 -14.56
C PRO A 48 2.87 -0.47 -13.22
N PHE A 49 3.48 -1.39 -12.44
CA PHE A 49 3.88 -1.04 -11.08
C PHE A 49 4.97 -1.93 -10.45
N ASN A 50 5.91 -1.31 -9.72
CA ASN A 50 6.86 -1.96 -8.81
C ASN A 50 6.65 -1.51 -7.35
N LEU A 51 6.37 -2.47 -6.46
CA LEU A 51 6.31 -2.30 -5.00
C LEU A 51 7.24 -3.32 -4.35
N SER A 52 8.09 -2.88 -3.42
CA SER A 52 8.91 -3.77 -2.60
C SER A 52 8.92 -3.33 -1.13
N TRP A 53 9.25 -4.27 -0.24
CA TRP A 53 9.44 -3.99 1.18
C TRP A 53 10.42 -4.99 1.82
N THR A 54 11.02 -4.56 2.92
CA THR A 54 12.01 -5.30 3.72
C THR A 54 11.81 -4.94 5.20
N PRO A 55 11.80 -5.89 6.16
CA PRO A 55 11.88 -7.35 5.96
C PRO A 55 10.64 -7.90 5.26
N LYS A 56 10.76 -9.05 4.60
CA LYS A 56 9.65 -9.62 3.82
C LYS A 56 8.54 -10.21 4.67
N VAL A 57 8.91 -11.03 5.66
CA VAL A 57 8.06 -11.31 6.82
C VAL A 57 8.12 -10.07 7.71
N LEU A 58 6.95 -9.46 7.96
CA LEU A 58 6.83 -8.29 8.82
C LEU A 58 6.91 -8.72 10.29
N SER A 59 7.33 -7.81 11.16
CA SER A 59 7.27 -8.02 12.61
C SER A 59 6.85 -6.74 13.33
N PRO A 60 6.03 -6.84 14.40
CA PRO A 60 5.63 -5.68 15.20
C PRO A 60 6.78 -5.04 16.00
N PHE A 61 7.96 -5.65 16.01
CA PHE A 61 9.13 -5.19 16.77
C PHE A 61 10.32 -4.83 15.86
N LYS A 62 10.11 -4.76 14.54
CA LYS A 62 11.16 -4.50 13.55
C LYS A 62 10.69 -3.41 12.58
N PRO A 63 11.56 -2.45 12.20
CA PRO A 63 11.19 -1.41 11.27
C PRO A 63 10.98 -1.98 9.85
N ILE A 64 10.09 -1.37 9.09
CA ILE A 64 9.80 -1.76 7.70
C ILE A 64 10.22 -0.63 6.76
N ASN A 65 11.05 -0.97 5.77
CA ASN A 65 11.29 -0.14 4.60
C ASN A 65 10.34 -0.57 3.47
N MET A 66 9.67 0.38 2.83
CA MET A 66 8.82 0.15 1.65
C MET A 66 9.26 1.09 0.52
N THR A 67 9.47 0.56 -0.70
CA THR A 67 10.04 1.27 -1.86
C THR A 67 9.20 1.09 -3.11
N VAL A 68 9.01 2.20 -3.84
CA VAL A 68 7.74 2.47 -4.52
C VAL A 68 7.94 3.64 -5.54
N VAL A 69 7.59 3.51 -6.85
CA VAL A 69 7.85 4.55 -7.92
C VAL A 69 6.81 4.74 -9.11
N PHE A 70 5.50 5.06 -8.96
CA PHE A 70 4.57 5.07 -10.15
C PHE A 70 4.57 6.29 -11.05
N ARG A 71 4.38 6.01 -12.36
CA ARG A 71 3.82 6.93 -13.34
C ARG A 71 2.28 6.98 -13.24
N LEU A 72 1.74 8.16 -12.97
CA LEU A 72 0.29 8.39 -12.93
C LEU A 72 -0.37 8.19 -14.31
N PRO A 73 -1.36 7.27 -14.49
CA PRO A 73 -2.03 7.05 -15.78
C PRO A 73 -3.05 8.14 -16.15
N TYR A 74 -3.50 8.91 -15.16
CA TYR A 74 -4.41 10.05 -15.27
C TYR A 74 -3.96 11.15 -14.30
N GLU A 75 -4.51 12.36 -14.42
CA GLU A 75 -4.30 13.43 -13.44
C GLU A 75 -4.79 13.05 -12.03
N LEU A 76 -4.17 13.66 -11.01
CA LEU A 76 -4.61 13.58 -9.62
C LEU A 76 -4.78 14.99 -9.04
N ASP A 77 -6.02 15.30 -8.66
CA ASP A 77 -6.45 16.51 -7.94
C ASP A 77 -7.00 16.18 -6.53
N GLY A 78 -6.71 14.97 -6.04
CA GLY A 78 -7.44 14.30 -4.96
C GLY A 78 -8.26 13.13 -5.50
N GLY A 79 -9.03 12.49 -4.63
CA GLY A 79 -9.84 11.33 -5.02
C GLY A 79 -10.25 10.44 -3.86
N SER A 80 -10.13 9.13 -4.04
CA SER A 80 -10.45 8.12 -3.03
C SER A 80 -9.50 6.93 -3.07
N TYR A 81 -9.42 6.23 -1.95
CA TYR A 81 -8.74 4.95 -1.83
C TYR A 81 -9.64 3.93 -1.14
N ASN A 82 -9.43 2.67 -1.47
CA ASN A 82 -10.08 1.53 -0.84
C ASN A 82 -9.04 0.46 -0.50
N VAL A 83 -8.97 0.06 0.76
CA VAL A 83 -8.07 -0.99 1.25
C VAL A 83 -8.91 -2.09 1.90
N VAL A 84 -8.79 -3.31 1.37
CA VAL A 84 -9.46 -4.51 1.89
C VAL A 84 -8.39 -5.49 2.32
N VAL A 85 -8.40 -5.90 3.59
CA VAL A 85 -7.48 -6.88 4.16
C VAL A 85 -8.26 -8.14 4.52
N THR A 86 -7.84 -9.27 3.96
CA THR A 86 -8.43 -10.59 4.18
C THR A 86 -7.36 -11.51 4.76
N GLN A 87 -7.69 -12.28 5.81
CA GLN A 87 -6.78 -13.28 6.34
C GLN A 87 -6.70 -14.47 5.37
N TYR A 88 -5.50 -15.03 5.15
CA TYR A 88 -5.33 -16.11 4.17
C TYR A 88 -6.20 -17.33 4.51
N GLY A 89 -7.01 -17.77 3.56
CA GLY A 89 -7.98 -18.87 3.72
C GLY A 89 -9.37 -18.45 4.24
N MET A 90 -9.56 -17.20 4.67
CA MET A 90 -10.87 -16.68 5.06
C MET A 90 -11.61 -16.07 3.86
N PRO A 91 -12.94 -16.25 3.73
CA PRO A 91 -13.73 -15.63 2.66
C PRO A 91 -14.07 -14.15 2.95
N ASP A 92 -14.27 -13.81 4.23
CA ASP A 92 -14.72 -12.49 4.66
C ASP A 92 -13.53 -11.53 4.90
N PRO A 93 -13.66 -10.23 4.56
CA PRO A 93 -12.62 -9.25 4.82
C PRO A 93 -12.49 -8.97 6.32
N PHE A 94 -11.28 -9.13 6.85
CA PHE A 94 -10.94 -8.82 8.24
C PHE A 94 -11.02 -7.31 8.53
N ILE A 95 -10.60 -6.48 7.57
CA ILE A 95 -10.77 -5.02 7.58
C ILE A 95 -11.13 -4.54 6.17
N THR A 96 -12.09 -3.63 6.06
CA THR A 96 -12.31 -2.80 4.86
C THR A 96 -12.23 -1.33 5.26
N PHE A 97 -11.52 -0.54 4.46
CA PHE A 97 -11.26 0.87 4.73
C PHE A 97 -11.34 1.68 3.43
N THR A 98 -12.45 2.40 3.24
CA THR A 98 -12.67 3.29 2.08
C THR A 98 -12.68 4.74 2.56
N ASN A 99 -11.88 5.60 1.93
CA ASN A 99 -11.80 7.01 2.32
C ASN A 99 -11.59 7.90 1.08
N GLN A 100 -12.00 9.17 1.22
CA GLN A 100 -11.64 10.23 0.26
C GLN A 100 -10.36 10.95 0.73
N PHE A 101 -9.72 11.68 -0.19
CA PHE A 101 -8.59 12.56 0.12
C PHE A 101 -8.53 13.76 -0.83
N THR A 102 -8.06 14.88 -0.29
CA THR A 102 -7.76 16.10 -1.02
C THR A 102 -6.26 16.19 -1.34
N CYS A 103 -5.87 17.02 -2.31
CA CYS A 103 -4.46 17.30 -2.54
C CYS A 103 -3.73 17.83 -1.30
N ALA A 104 -4.40 18.62 -0.44
CA ALA A 104 -3.78 19.19 0.76
C ALA A 104 -3.29 18.10 1.74
N GLU A 105 -4.02 17.00 1.87
CA GLU A 105 -3.68 15.90 2.78
C GLU A 105 -2.53 15.02 2.26
N VAL A 106 -2.38 14.88 0.94
CA VAL A 106 -1.29 14.10 0.31
C VAL A 106 -0.07 14.94 -0.10
N LYS A 107 -0.15 16.28 -0.08
CA LYS A 107 0.95 17.18 -0.48
C LYS A 107 2.24 17.01 0.33
N LYS A 108 2.13 16.45 1.54
CA LYS A 108 3.27 16.06 2.41
C LYS A 108 4.00 14.78 1.97
N TYR A 109 3.42 13.99 1.07
CA TYR A 109 4.01 12.76 0.54
C TYR A 109 4.42 12.91 -0.92
N MET A 110 3.59 13.56 -1.73
CA MET A 110 3.78 13.74 -3.17
C MET A 110 3.35 15.15 -3.61
N GLU A 111 3.80 15.59 -4.78
CA GLU A 111 3.30 16.82 -5.39
C GLU A 111 1.81 16.67 -5.78
N CYS A 112 0.98 17.67 -5.49
CA CYS A 112 -0.44 17.62 -5.79
C CYS A 112 -0.99 19.05 -5.98
N PRO A 113 -1.77 19.34 -7.04
CA PRO A 113 -2.19 18.42 -8.10
C PRO A 113 -1.04 17.95 -8.98
N ALA A 114 -1.16 16.74 -9.52
CA ALA A 114 -0.16 16.10 -10.38
C ALA A 114 -0.78 15.71 -11.74
N GLN A 115 -0.03 15.91 -12.82
CA GLN A 115 -0.49 15.61 -14.18
C GLN A 115 -0.33 14.12 -14.51
N LYS A 116 -1.05 13.65 -15.53
CA LYS A 116 -0.79 12.35 -16.17
C LYS A 116 0.68 12.28 -16.60
N GLY A 117 1.32 11.14 -16.36
CA GLY A 117 2.73 10.92 -16.70
C GLY A 117 3.72 11.35 -15.63
N TYR A 118 3.28 12.09 -14.60
CA TYR A 118 4.12 12.41 -13.44
C TYR A 118 4.55 11.11 -12.74
N VAL A 119 5.86 10.94 -12.57
CA VAL A 119 6.47 9.80 -11.87
C VAL A 119 6.75 10.21 -10.44
N ILE A 120 6.09 9.54 -9.50
CA ILE A 120 6.33 9.72 -8.07
C ILE A 120 7.37 8.68 -7.65
N ASN A 121 8.34 9.01 -6.80
CA ASN A 121 9.35 8.08 -6.29
C ASN A 121 9.48 8.22 -4.77
N LYS A 122 9.27 7.15 -4.01
CA LYS A 122 9.32 7.16 -2.55
C LYS A 122 9.90 5.85 -2.00
N THR A 123 10.83 6.01 -1.05
CA THR A 123 11.12 5.00 -0.02
C THR A 123 10.66 5.57 1.30
N LEU A 124 9.96 4.76 2.11
CA LEU A 124 9.43 5.18 3.40
C LEU A 124 9.79 4.18 4.48
N HIS A 125 10.21 4.73 5.62
CA HIS A 125 10.67 4.01 6.80
C HIS A 125 9.57 4.03 7.86
N MET A 126 9.20 2.87 8.38
CA MET A 126 8.21 2.70 9.45
C MET A 126 8.90 2.10 10.66
N GLU A 127 9.17 2.91 11.68
CA GLU A 127 9.80 2.46 12.94
C GLU A 127 8.79 1.84 13.91
N HIS A 128 7.58 2.40 13.94
CA HIS A 128 6.52 2.08 14.91
C HIS A 128 5.54 1.06 14.32
N THR A 129 5.90 -0.22 14.39
CA THR A 129 5.16 -1.35 13.80
C THR A 129 4.32 -2.13 14.81
N GLU A 130 4.22 -1.69 16.07
CA GLU A 130 3.70 -2.48 17.20
C GLU A 130 2.23 -2.88 17.03
N GLY A 131 1.45 -2.10 16.28
CA GLY A 131 0.06 -2.45 15.94
C GLY A 131 -0.08 -3.60 14.94
N LEU A 132 1.02 -4.14 14.38
CA LEU A 132 1.00 -5.43 13.69
C LEU A 132 0.78 -6.62 14.65
N THR A 133 0.86 -6.43 15.97
CA THR A 133 0.55 -7.46 16.98
C THR A 133 -0.85 -8.06 16.87
N ILE A 134 -1.82 -7.33 16.28
CA ILE A 134 -3.19 -7.84 16.06
C ILE A 134 -3.37 -8.53 14.69
N PHE A 135 -2.31 -8.61 13.89
CA PHE A 135 -2.29 -9.15 12.53
C PHE A 135 -1.29 -10.30 12.37
N LEU A 136 -1.09 -11.14 13.39
CA LEU A 136 -0.19 -12.31 13.27
C LEU A 136 -0.76 -13.34 12.27
N GLY A 137 0.10 -13.88 11.39
CA GLY A 137 -0.28 -14.80 10.31
C GLY A 137 -0.11 -14.21 8.91
N ARG A 138 -0.71 -14.86 7.90
CA ARG A 138 -0.64 -14.46 6.48
C ARG A 138 -1.92 -13.76 6.05
N PHE A 139 -1.77 -12.68 5.28
CA PHE A 139 -2.86 -11.80 4.86
C PHE A 139 -2.73 -11.41 3.39
N ILE A 140 -3.87 -11.19 2.74
CA ILE A 140 -3.98 -10.61 1.40
C ILE A 140 -4.63 -9.24 1.54
N MET A 141 -3.93 -8.19 1.12
CA MET A 141 -4.44 -6.82 1.10
C MET A 141 -4.63 -6.34 -0.34
N LYS A 142 -5.87 -5.99 -0.71
CA LYS A 142 -6.16 -5.25 -1.94
C LYS A 142 -6.21 -3.76 -1.66
N ALA A 143 -5.38 -2.97 -2.32
CA ALA A 143 -5.37 -1.51 -2.28
C ALA A 143 -5.70 -0.92 -3.66
N GLU A 144 -6.75 -0.12 -3.75
CA GLU A 144 -7.13 0.65 -4.95
C GLU A 144 -7.00 2.15 -4.69
N LEU A 145 -6.38 2.89 -5.61
CA LEU A 145 -6.37 4.36 -5.63
C LEU A 145 -7.10 4.88 -6.87
N LYS A 146 -8.02 5.83 -6.69
CA LYS A 146 -8.81 6.46 -7.76
C LYS A 146 -8.75 7.98 -7.64
N ASN A 147 -8.67 8.69 -8.76
CA ASN A 147 -8.77 10.15 -8.75
C ASN A 147 -10.22 10.63 -8.51
N ARG A 148 -10.44 11.95 -8.42
CA ARG A 148 -11.78 12.54 -8.16
C ARG A 148 -12.82 12.17 -9.24
N ALA A 149 -12.39 11.93 -10.47
CA ALA A 149 -13.24 11.45 -11.56
C ALA A 149 -13.48 9.92 -11.53
N GLY A 150 -13.14 9.23 -10.44
CA GLY A 150 -13.31 7.79 -10.26
C GLY A 150 -12.34 6.92 -11.05
N LYS A 151 -11.41 7.50 -11.83
CA LYS A 151 -10.47 6.76 -12.67
C LYS A 151 -9.44 6.07 -11.80
N LEU A 152 -9.26 4.77 -12.01
CA LEU A 152 -8.26 3.96 -11.31
C LEU A 152 -6.85 4.45 -11.67
N LEU A 153 -6.08 4.84 -10.66
CA LEU A 153 -4.68 5.24 -10.78
C LEU A 153 -3.75 4.05 -10.52
N LEU A 154 -4.08 3.21 -9.54
CA LEU A 154 -3.37 1.97 -9.23
C LEU A 154 -4.30 0.97 -8.52
N CYS A 155 -4.04 -0.32 -8.69
CA CYS A 155 -4.65 -1.42 -7.93
C CYS A 155 -3.58 -2.46 -7.61
N ALA A 156 -3.29 -2.70 -6.33
CA ALA A 156 -2.34 -3.71 -5.86
C ALA A 156 -3.02 -4.77 -5.01
N ASN A 157 -2.66 -6.04 -5.22
CA ASN A 157 -2.88 -7.12 -4.27
C ASN A 157 -1.53 -7.48 -3.63
N LEU A 158 -1.38 -7.26 -2.32
CA LEU A 158 -0.20 -7.61 -1.52
C LEU A 158 -0.50 -8.90 -0.75
N ASP A 159 0.37 -9.89 -0.86
CA ASP A 159 0.41 -11.07 0.01
C ASP A 159 1.58 -10.89 0.98
N PHE A 160 1.32 -10.95 2.28
CA PHE A 160 2.34 -10.72 3.31
C PHE A 160 2.09 -11.57 4.56
N THR A 161 3.17 -11.94 5.24
CA THR A 161 3.12 -12.65 6.52
C THR A 161 3.67 -11.75 7.63
N VAL A 162 3.03 -11.77 8.79
CA VAL A 162 3.49 -11.13 10.03
C VAL A 162 3.81 -12.21 11.07
N ASN A 163 4.97 -12.11 11.69
CA ASN A 163 5.41 -12.93 12.82
C ASN A 163 6.14 -12.05 13.85
N ASN A 164 6.47 -12.57 15.04
CA ASN A 164 7.25 -11.84 16.05
C ASN A 164 8.75 -11.74 15.66
#